data_AF-A0A371D5B9-F1
#
_entry.id   AF-A0A371D5B9-F1
#
_cell.length_a   1.000
_cell.length_b   1.000
_cell.length_c   1.000
_cell.angle_alpha   90.00
_cell.angle_beta   90.00
_cell.angle_gamma   90.00
#
_symmetry.space_group_name_H-M   'P 1'
#
loop_
_entity.id
_entity.type
_entity.pdbx_description
1 polymer ?
#
loop_
_entity_poly.entity_id
_entity_poly.type
_entity_poly.pdbx_seq_one_letter_code
_entity_poly.pdbx_strand_id
1 'polypeptide(L)'
;MFSFSRVIRAPFRLLTSPRLHEGLSGLALGRSHASWFLVYSTRRIPDRTRAVMCLNFLIPGDPHSVGARSPAGRPIFTVGGSPGFRVMETLLSLRDEHGVAPIAVAKEHSPKRDPVELIRAIDKHPYMLLADIEVLLPESELIKVCAHCGKWETFHGPRFMRCGGCKSRHYCSEECQMDDWKPQYHEGECELLSAGKAYEAESRRKLHNNGWYWDYAETGDQMLLADNGIHTLERAMRELDVEEFAYGRRYPPHDVPPLRRRRALPPPWHADKSGYPPGFVPTGDADLDADIHEEYCTRMRFGPNAELTLGPPATAPDCVPLDALPKYPRLPKFPGVNFVPTGDPFLDEASLSDYLMKNGTFWQRKRLVKIVNARVKSYLARERLAAERKERWDKVFGAVEAVESDSDVAPRD
;
A
#
# COMPACT_ATOMS: atom_id res chain seq x y z
N MET A 1 3.42 -39.02 -3.93
CA MET A 1 2.88 -38.13 -2.88
C MET A 1 4.02 -37.74 -1.95
N PHE A 2 4.64 -36.58 -2.18
CA PHE A 2 5.64 -36.05 -1.25
C PHE A 2 4.91 -35.41 -0.07
N SER A 3 5.24 -35.84 1.15
CA SER A 3 4.75 -35.22 2.38
C SER A 3 5.35 -33.82 2.51
N PHE A 4 4.57 -32.79 2.16
CA PHE A 4 4.89 -31.38 2.33
C PHE A 4 4.83 -30.92 3.82
N SER A 5 5.00 -31.83 4.79
CA SER A 5 4.93 -31.51 6.22
C SER A 5 6.28 -31.05 6.79
N ARG A 6 7.00 -30.18 6.08
CA ARG A 6 7.75 -29.15 6.81
C ARG A 6 6.73 -28.07 7.06
N VAL A 7 6.29 -27.92 8.30
CA VAL A 7 5.50 -26.75 8.73
C VAL A 7 6.38 -25.53 8.43
N ILE A 8 6.23 -24.97 7.23
CA ILE A 8 6.80 -23.69 6.86
C ILE A 8 6.05 -22.72 7.75
N ARG A 9 6.69 -22.35 8.86
CA ARG A 9 6.16 -21.35 9.78
C ARG A 9 5.85 -20.12 8.93
N ALA A 10 4.61 -19.62 9.06
CA ALA A 10 4.15 -18.43 8.35
C ALA A 10 5.25 -17.35 8.38
N PRO A 11 5.57 -16.72 7.23
CA PRO A 11 6.66 -15.77 7.17
C PRO A 11 6.42 -14.58 8.11
N PHE A 12 5.17 -14.23 8.38
CA PHE A 12 4.77 -13.14 9.29
C PHE A 12 3.42 -13.48 9.94
N ARG A 13 3.05 -12.74 11.00
CA ARG A 13 1.78 -12.98 11.71
C ARG A 13 0.61 -12.56 10.84
N LEU A 14 -0.36 -13.45 10.66
CA LEU A 14 -1.64 -13.14 10.03
C LEU A 14 -2.60 -12.51 11.03
N LEU A 15 -3.33 -11.52 10.54
CA LEU A 15 -4.30 -10.73 11.29
C LEU A 15 -5.63 -10.73 10.54
N THR A 16 -6.71 -10.51 11.27
CA THR A 16 -8.06 -10.35 10.76
C THR A 16 -8.67 -9.07 11.31
N SER A 17 -9.63 -8.50 10.59
CA SER A 17 -10.36 -7.32 11.03
C SER A 17 -11.80 -7.40 10.55
N PRO A 18 -12.81 -7.33 11.43
CA PRO A 18 -14.20 -7.39 11.02
C PRO A 18 -14.61 -6.21 10.13
N ARG A 19 -13.89 -5.09 10.23
CA ARG A 19 -14.15 -3.86 9.47
C ARG A 19 -13.59 -3.86 8.05
N LEU A 20 -12.70 -4.80 7.75
CA LEU A 20 -12.05 -4.95 6.44
C LEU A 20 -12.34 -6.32 5.83
N HIS A 21 -13.40 -7.00 6.30
CA HIS A 21 -13.76 -8.34 5.81
C HIS A 21 -14.08 -8.29 4.32
N GLU A 22 -13.11 -8.71 3.52
CA GLU A 22 -13.19 -8.86 2.07
C GLU A 22 -12.37 -10.10 1.65
N GLY A 23 -12.82 -11.28 2.09
CA GLY A 23 -12.32 -12.59 1.59
C GLY A 23 -11.25 -13.29 2.41
N LEU A 24 -10.58 -14.26 1.76
CA LEU A 24 -9.58 -15.19 2.32
C LEU A 24 -8.20 -14.55 2.61
N SER A 25 -7.97 -13.33 2.15
CA SER A 25 -6.66 -12.67 2.27
C SER A 25 -6.45 -12.15 3.70
N GLY A 26 -5.66 -12.87 4.50
CA GLY A 26 -5.25 -12.39 5.83
C GLY A 26 -4.53 -11.04 5.76
N LEU A 27 -4.51 -10.29 6.85
CA LEU A 27 -3.82 -9.00 6.97
C LEU A 27 -2.48 -9.18 7.67
N ALA A 28 -1.56 -8.22 7.50
CA ALA A 28 -0.29 -8.17 8.18
C ALA A 28 0.11 -6.71 8.46
N LEU A 29 0.86 -6.50 9.55
CA LEU A 29 1.47 -5.21 9.87
C LEU A 29 2.89 -5.15 9.32
N GLY A 30 3.20 -4.06 8.62
CA GLY A 30 4.48 -3.84 7.98
C GLY A 30 4.95 -2.41 8.10
N ARG A 31 6.21 -2.19 7.73
CA ARG A 31 6.84 -0.87 7.73
C ARG A 31 7.57 -0.65 6.41
N SER A 32 7.32 0.49 5.78
CA SER A 32 8.08 1.02 4.65
C SER A 32 8.68 2.34 5.07
N HIS A 33 10.02 2.41 5.16
CA HIS A 33 10.72 3.62 5.58
C HIS A 33 10.23 4.17 6.93
N ALA A 34 9.78 5.42 6.99
CA ALA A 34 9.20 6.03 8.19
C ALA A 34 7.74 5.64 8.46
N SER A 35 7.09 4.95 7.52
CA SER A 35 5.64 4.75 7.53
C SER A 35 5.25 3.32 7.86
N TRP A 36 4.19 3.17 8.64
CA TRP A 36 3.56 1.91 9.02
C TRP A 36 2.39 1.62 8.11
N PHE A 37 2.20 0.36 7.75
CA PHE A 37 1.17 -0.07 6.82
C PHE A 37 0.43 -1.30 7.34
N LEU A 38 -0.87 -1.31 7.10
CA LEU A 38 -1.64 -2.54 7.06
C LEU A 38 -1.62 -3.06 5.62
N VAL A 39 -1.31 -4.34 5.46
CA VAL A 39 -1.04 -4.95 4.14
C VAL A 39 -1.78 -6.28 4.04
N TYR A 40 -2.33 -6.61 2.88
CA TYR A 40 -2.80 -7.97 2.60
C TYR A 40 -1.62 -8.94 2.52
N SER A 41 -1.78 -10.09 3.18
CA SER A 41 -0.76 -11.15 3.28
C SER A 41 -0.45 -11.82 1.94
N THR A 42 -1.45 -11.94 1.08
CA THR A 42 -1.36 -12.31 -0.33
C THR A 42 -1.88 -11.16 -1.19
N ARG A 43 -1.79 -11.27 -2.52
CA ARG A 43 -2.48 -10.30 -3.38
C ARG A 43 -3.99 -10.46 -3.21
N ARG A 44 -4.71 -9.35 -3.15
CA ARG A 44 -6.15 -9.39 -3.27
C ARG A 44 -6.53 -9.50 -4.75
N ILE A 45 -7.40 -10.43 -5.07
CA ILE A 45 -8.07 -10.45 -6.36
C ILE A 45 -9.40 -9.73 -6.13
N PRO A 46 -9.76 -8.76 -6.98
CA PRO A 46 -9.15 -8.47 -8.29
C PRO A 46 -8.25 -7.22 -8.33
N ASP A 47 -8.27 -6.37 -7.31
CA ASP A 47 -7.61 -5.04 -7.29
C ASP A 47 -6.10 -5.07 -7.14
N ARG A 48 -5.53 -6.25 -6.85
CA ARG A 48 -4.08 -6.52 -6.72
C ARG A 48 -3.41 -5.60 -5.70
N THR A 49 -4.21 -4.95 -4.87
CA THR A 49 -3.75 -4.05 -3.83
C THR A 49 -3.05 -4.89 -2.77
N ARG A 50 -1.90 -4.43 -2.30
CA ARG A 50 -1.22 -5.00 -1.14
C ARG A 50 -1.35 -4.08 0.06
N ALA A 51 -0.92 -2.84 -0.08
CA ALA A 51 -1.00 -1.86 0.98
C ALA A 51 -2.45 -1.36 1.11
N VAL A 52 -3.09 -1.71 2.23
CA VAL A 52 -4.47 -1.35 2.56
C VAL A 52 -4.55 0.11 2.99
N MET A 53 -3.69 0.49 3.94
CA MET A 53 -3.62 1.85 4.47
C MET A 53 -2.29 2.15 5.14
N CYS A 54 -1.85 3.41 5.04
CA CYS A 54 -0.83 3.98 5.91
C CYS A 54 -1.43 4.25 7.30
N LEU A 55 -0.71 3.85 8.35
CA LEU A 55 -1.21 3.80 9.72
C LEU A 55 -0.71 4.95 10.59
N ASN A 56 0.42 5.56 10.26
CA ASN A 56 1.02 6.58 11.11
C ASN A 56 0.99 7.97 10.47
N PHE A 57 0.98 8.96 11.34
CA PHE A 57 1.14 10.36 11.01
C PHE A 57 2.51 10.83 11.52
N LEU A 58 3.31 11.41 10.64
CA LEU A 58 4.59 12.00 11.01
C LEU A 58 4.42 13.49 11.28
N ILE A 59 4.77 13.91 12.49
CA ILE A 59 4.77 15.33 12.86
C ILE A 59 6.00 15.98 12.20
N PRO A 60 5.82 16.98 11.32
CA PRO A 60 6.95 17.63 10.66
C PRO A 60 7.93 18.21 11.68
N GLY A 61 9.20 17.85 11.58
CA GLY A 61 10.24 18.35 12.48
C GLY A 61 10.40 17.57 13.78
N ASP A 62 9.55 16.58 14.08
CA ASP A 62 9.62 15.80 15.33
C ASP A 62 10.38 14.48 15.14
N PRO A 63 11.57 14.31 15.74
CA PRO A 63 12.34 13.07 15.67
C PRO A 63 11.64 11.86 16.30
N HIS A 64 10.72 12.09 17.25
CA HIS A 64 9.99 11.02 17.91
C HIS A 64 8.92 10.40 17.02
N SER A 65 8.57 11.04 15.89
CA SER A 65 7.62 10.47 14.93
C SER A 65 8.21 9.30 14.13
N VAL A 66 9.54 9.12 14.12
CA VAL A 66 10.22 8.09 13.32
C VAL A 66 11.11 7.21 14.19
N GLY A 67 10.76 5.91 14.25
CA GLY A 67 11.58 4.93 14.94
C GLY A 67 11.52 5.01 16.47
N ALA A 68 10.50 5.66 17.03
CA ALA A 68 10.26 5.65 18.47
C ALA A 68 10.09 4.23 19.00
N ARG A 69 10.50 4.05 20.27
CA ARG A 69 10.38 2.79 21.00
C ARG A 69 9.79 3.02 22.38
N SER A 70 9.00 2.05 22.85
CA SER A 70 8.48 2.01 24.21
C SER A 70 9.60 1.70 25.21
N PRO A 71 9.37 1.85 26.53
CA PRO A 71 10.31 1.38 27.56
C PRO A 71 10.63 -0.12 27.44
N ALA A 72 9.71 -0.93 26.88
CA ALA A 72 9.93 -2.34 26.59
C ALA A 72 10.72 -2.58 25.29
N GLY A 73 11.21 -1.53 24.63
CA GLY A 73 11.96 -1.60 23.38
C GLY A 73 11.09 -1.87 22.15
N ARG A 74 9.75 -1.87 22.27
CA ARG A 74 8.85 -2.16 21.15
C ARG A 74 8.64 -0.93 20.28
N PRO A 75 8.42 -1.08 18.96
CA PRO A 75 8.18 0.07 18.10
C PRO A 75 6.91 0.84 18.50
N ILE A 76 6.98 2.16 18.42
CA ILE A 76 5.84 3.07 18.59
C ILE A 76 5.66 3.90 17.32
N PHE A 77 4.40 4.17 16.97
CA PHE A 77 4.05 5.18 15.98
C PHE A 77 2.83 5.99 16.41
N THR A 78 2.73 7.22 15.94
CA THR A 78 1.60 8.11 16.25
C THR A 78 0.53 8.02 15.16
N VAL A 79 -0.73 7.96 15.54
CA VAL A 79 -1.90 8.04 14.65
C VAL A 79 -2.47 9.45 14.72
N GLY A 80 -2.75 10.05 13.57
CA GLY A 80 -3.29 11.40 13.46
C GLY A 80 -3.70 11.75 12.04
N GLY A 81 -3.84 13.04 11.77
CA GLY A 81 -4.31 13.55 10.49
C GLY A 81 -5.78 13.19 10.19
N SER A 82 -6.20 13.53 8.98
CA SER A 82 -7.55 13.31 8.48
C SER A 82 -7.99 11.83 8.49
N PRO A 83 -7.14 10.84 8.13
CA PRO A 83 -7.55 9.44 8.17
C PRO A 83 -7.46 8.81 9.57
N GLY A 84 -7.00 9.55 10.59
CA GLY A 84 -6.66 9.00 11.91
C GLY A 84 -7.78 8.19 12.56
N PHE A 85 -9.03 8.64 12.47
CA PHE A 85 -10.16 7.91 13.07
C PHE A 85 -10.38 6.55 12.44
N ARG A 86 -10.43 6.48 11.10
CA ARG A 86 -10.56 5.22 10.37
C ARG A 86 -9.42 4.27 10.72
N VAL A 87 -8.20 4.79 10.78
CA VAL A 87 -7.01 4.01 11.17
C VAL A 87 -7.14 3.47 12.60
N MET A 88 -7.52 4.30 13.57
CA MET A 88 -7.70 3.86 14.97
C MET A 88 -8.77 2.78 15.09
N GLU A 89 -9.91 2.97 14.44
CA GLU A 89 -10.99 1.98 14.45
C GLU A 89 -10.55 0.64 13.86
N THR A 90 -9.81 0.66 12.74
CA THR A 90 -9.25 -0.54 12.12
C THR A 90 -8.21 -1.20 13.03
N LEU A 91 -7.27 -0.45 13.61
CA LEU A 91 -6.22 -0.99 14.48
C LEU A 91 -6.81 -1.66 15.72
N LEU A 92 -7.79 -1.03 16.36
CA LEU A 92 -8.43 -1.57 17.57
C LEU A 92 -9.28 -2.82 17.27
N SER A 93 -9.69 -3.05 16.02
CA SER A 93 -10.41 -4.25 15.62
C SER A 93 -9.50 -5.40 15.13
N LEU A 94 -8.19 -5.18 14.99
CA LEU A 94 -7.28 -6.23 14.53
C LEU A 94 -7.13 -7.36 15.57
N ARG A 95 -7.20 -8.61 15.11
CA ARG A 95 -7.01 -9.82 15.92
C ARG A 95 -6.13 -10.82 15.18
N ASP A 96 -5.24 -11.50 15.89
CA ASP A 96 -4.56 -12.67 15.35
C ASP A 96 -5.45 -13.93 15.42
N GLU A 97 -4.90 -15.08 15.02
CA GLU A 97 -5.57 -16.39 15.04
C GLU A 97 -6.00 -16.85 16.44
N HIS A 98 -5.45 -16.26 17.50
CA HIS A 98 -5.79 -16.56 18.91
C HIS A 98 -6.70 -15.48 19.51
N GLY A 99 -7.17 -14.51 18.72
CA GLY A 99 -7.99 -13.40 19.22
C GLY A 99 -7.19 -12.35 20.00
N VAL A 100 -5.87 -12.32 19.89
CA VAL A 100 -4.99 -11.36 20.56
C VAL A 100 -4.80 -10.12 19.69
N ALA A 101 -4.85 -8.94 20.30
CA ALA A 101 -4.59 -7.69 19.58
C ALA A 101 -3.09 -7.54 19.27
N PRO A 102 -2.71 -7.16 18.03
CA PRO A 102 -1.30 -7.01 17.65
C PRO A 102 -0.67 -5.68 18.12
N ILE A 103 -1.46 -4.80 18.73
CA ILE A 103 -1.09 -3.45 19.12
C ILE A 103 -1.68 -3.10 20.49
N ALA A 104 -1.11 -2.09 21.14
CA ALA A 104 -1.65 -1.46 22.34
C ALA A 104 -1.63 0.07 22.20
N VAL A 105 -2.58 0.76 22.84
CA VAL A 105 -2.57 2.22 22.95
C VAL A 105 -1.61 2.59 24.07
N ALA A 106 -0.47 3.19 23.72
CA ALA A 106 0.55 3.60 24.67
C ALA A 106 0.22 4.95 25.33
N LYS A 107 -0.35 5.87 24.54
CA LYS A 107 -0.76 7.21 25.00
C LYS A 107 -1.93 7.71 24.17
N GLU A 108 -2.99 8.18 24.81
CA GLU A 108 -4.05 8.94 24.14
C GLU A 108 -3.71 10.44 24.15
N HIS A 109 -3.81 11.10 22.99
CA HIS A 109 -3.57 12.54 22.84
C HIS A 109 -4.87 13.35 22.85
N SER A 110 -5.99 12.74 22.44
CA SER A 110 -7.32 13.34 22.49
C SER A 110 -8.31 12.38 23.13
N PRO A 111 -8.99 12.77 24.23
CA PRO A 111 -10.06 11.94 24.83
C PRO A 111 -11.33 11.92 23.96
N LYS A 112 -11.44 12.83 23.00
CA LYS A 112 -12.62 13.00 22.15
C LYS A 112 -12.48 12.11 20.91
N ARG A 113 -13.23 11.02 20.88
CA ARG A 113 -13.33 10.10 19.73
C ARG A 113 -14.36 10.53 18.69
N ASP A 114 -15.02 11.67 18.90
CA ASP A 114 -15.96 12.26 17.93
C ASP A 114 -15.20 13.16 16.93
N PRO A 115 -15.24 12.86 15.61
CA PRO A 115 -14.65 13.69 14.57
C PRO A 115 -15.08 15.15 14.61
N VAL A 116 -16.35 15.43 14.94
CA VAL A 116 -16.88 16.80 14.97
C VAL A 116 -16.24 17.60 16.09
N GLU A 117 -16.05 16.98 17.26
CA GLU A 117 -15.40 17.63 18.38
C GLU A 117 -13.91 17.84 18.15
N LEU A 118 -13.23 16.92 17.46
CA LEU A 118 -11.82 17.08 17.14
C LEU A 118 -11.58 18.22 16.14
N ILE A 119 -12.45 18.34 15.12
CA ILE A 119 -12.40 19.47 14.18
C ILE A 119 -12.59 20.80 14.94
N ARG A 120 -13.53 20.85 15.90
CA ARG A 120 -13.72 22.04 16.75
C ARG A 120 -12.54 22.34 17.66
N ALA A 121 -11.71 21.34 17.95
CA ALA A 121 -10.54 21.45 18.81
C ALA A 121 -9.21 21.55 18.02
N ILE A 122 -9.25 21.77 16.71
CA ILE A 122 -8.04 21.81 15.86
C ILE A 122 -7.05 22.89 16.32
N ASP A 123 -7.54 24.00 16.88
CA ASP A 123 -6.73 25.05 17.52
C ASP A 123 -5.84 24.53 18.66
N LYS A 124 -6.29 23.47 19.36
CA LYS A 124 -5.59 22.83 20.48
C LYS A 124 -4.80 21.59 20.04
N HIS A 125 -5.09 21.05 18.86
CA HIS A 125 -4.50 19.83 18.32
C HIS A 125 -4.16 20.02 16.84
N PRO A 126 -3.06 20.75 16.52
CA PRO A 126 -2.75 21.20 15.15
C PRO A 126 -2.49 20.07 14.14
N TYR A 127 -2.35 18.83 14.61
CA TYR A 127 -2.15 17.64 13.77
C TYR A 127 -3.23 16.57 13.93
N MET A 128 -4.31 16.88 14.67
CA MET A 128 -5.38 15.92 14.97
C MET A 128 -4.84 14.60 15.52
N LEU A 129 -3.82 14.66 16.38
CA LEU A 129 -3.20 13.47 16.97
C LEU A 129 -4.20 12.74 17.86
N LEU A 130 -4.32 11.44 17.65
CA LEU A 130 -5.26 10.60 18.38
C LEU A 130 -4.55 9.80 19.47
N ALA A 131 -3.53 9.04 19.10
CA ALA A 131 -2.81 8.17 20.02
C ALA A 131 -1.41 7.81 19.54
N ASP A 132 -0.53 7.47 20.47
CA ASP A 132 0.68 6.69 20.22
C ASP A 132 0.35 5.21 20.38
N ILE A 133 0.71 4.42 19.37
CA ILE A 133 0.42 2.99 19.26
C ILE A 133 1.71 2.21 19.41
N GLU A 134 1.74 1.31 20.40
CA GLU A 134 2.81 0.34 20.58
C GLU A 134 2.50 -0.93 19.78
N VAL A 135 3.47 -1.40 19.00
CA VAL A 135 3.36 -2.65 18.24
C VAL A 135 3.79 -3.81 19.10
N LEU A 136 2.87 -4.75 19.37
CA LEU A 136 3.11 -5.90 20.22
C LEU A 136 3.72 -7.09 19.46
N LEU A 137 3.65 -7.07 18.12
CA LEU A 137 4.27 -8.08 17.29
C LEU A 137 5.81 -7.97 17.33
N PRO A 138 6.53 -9.10 17.42
CA PRO A 138 7.98 -9.09 17.30
C PRO A 138 8.38 -8.69 15.87
N GLU A 139 9.54 -8.04 15.73
CA GLU A 139 9.98 -7.49 14.44
C GLU A 139 10.15 -8.56 13.35
N SER A 140 10.46 -9.80 13.74
CA SER A 140 10.53 -10.96 12.84
C SER A 140 9.18 -11.37 12.28
N GLU A 141 8.07 -11.03 12.93
CA GLU A 141 6.71 -11.35 12.49
C GLU A 141 6.04 -10.23 11.71
N LEU A 142 6.73 -9.11 11.48
CA LEU A 142 6.26 -8.04 10.60
C LEU A 142 6.54 -8.40 9.14
N ILE A 143 5.60 -8.07 8.25
CA ILE A 143 5.78 -8.16 6.80
C ILE A 143 6.76 -7.08 6.34
N LYS A 144 7.68 -7.43 5.44
CA LYS A 144 8.72 -6.51 4.92
C LYS A 144 8.39 -6.05 3.51
N VAL A 145 8.97 -4.92 3.16
CA VAL A 145 8.91 -4.33 1.83
C VAL A 145 10.32 -4.16 1.28
N CYS A 146 10.48 -4.36 -0.02
CA CYS A 146 11.72 -4.07 -0.71
C CYS A 146 11.95 -2.56 -0.74
N ALA A 147 13.07 -2.11 -0.16
CA ALA A 147 13.43 -0.69 -0.10
C ALA A 147 13.72 -0.07 -1.48
N HIS A 148 13.99 -0.90 -2.50
CA HIS A 148 14.16 -0.43 -3.88
C HIS A 148 12.84 -0.43 -4.65
N CYS A 149 12.26 -1.62 -4.86
CA CYS A 149 11.15 -1.77 -5.80
C CYS A 149 9.77 -1.65 -5.16
N GLY A 150 9.66 -1.53 -3.84
CA GLY A 150 8.38 -1.38 -3.14
C GLY A 150 7.48 -2.62 -3.18
N LYS A 151 8.02 -3.77 -3.57
CA LYS A 151 7.35 -5.09 -3.46
C LYS A 151 7.18 -5.43 -1.98
N TRP A 152 6.01 -5.89 -1.55
CA TRP A 152 5.81 -6.46 -0.20
C TRP A 152 6.06 -7.98 -0.23
N GLU A 153 6.61 -8.54 0.85
CA GLU A 153 6.66 -10.01 1.05
C GLU A 153 5.26 -10.61 0.85
N THR A 154 5.14 -11.88 0.48
CA THR A 154 3.85 -12.58 0.35
C THR A 154 3.84 -13.81 1.22
N PHE A 155 2.67 -14.27 1.67
CA PHE A 155 2.54 -15.34 2.66
C PHE A 155 3.17 -16.67 2.22
N HIS A 156 3.11 -16.97 0.92
CA HIS A 156 3.72 -18.17 0.35
C HIS A 156 5.14 -17.93 -0.20
N GLY A 157 5.65 -16.70 -0.09
CA GLY A 157 6.93 -16.29 -0.63
C GLY A 157 8.08 -16.37 0.39
N PRO A 158 9.32 -16.26 -0.10
CA PRO A 158 10.49 -16.19 0.77
C PRO A 158 10.50 -14.88 1.57
N ARG A 159 11.19 -14.91 2.73
CA ARG A 159 11.55 -13.67 3.44
C ARG A 159 12.56 -12.87 2.62
N PHE A 160 12.44 -11.55 2.68
CA PHE A 160 13.38 -10.65 2.04
C PHE A 160 14.71 -10.59 2.79
N MET A 161 15.78 -10.37 2.04
CA MET A 161 17.12 -10.22 2.59
C MET A 161 17.22 -8.88 3.31
N ARG A 162 17.85 -8.86 4.49
CA ARG A 162 18.15 -7.61 5.19
C ARG A 162 19.55 -7.13 4.84
N CYS A 163 19.74 -5.81 4.81
CA CYS A 163 21.08 -5.22 4.74
C CYS A 163 21.94 -5.71 5.91
N GLY A 164 23.14 -6.20 5.62
CA GLY A 164 24.08 -6.68 6.65
C GLY A 164 24.59 -5.58 7.59
N GLY A 165 24.69 -4.34 7.10
CA GLY A 165 25.15 -3.18 7.87
C GLY A 165 24.07 -2.65 8.82
N CYS A 166 23.03 -2.02 8.29
CA CYS A 166 22.02 -1.36 9.11
C CYS A 166 20.91 -2.28 9.65
N LYS A 167 20.73 -3.47 9.06
CA LYS A 167 19.64 -4.43 9.34
C LYS A 167 18.21 -3.88 9.22
N SER A 168 18.05 -2.64 8.75
CA SER A 168 16.78 -1.91 8.71
C SER A 168 16.13 -1.95 7.32
N ARG A 169 16.92 -1.95 6.24
CA ARG A 169 16.43 -2.10 4.86
C ARG A 169 16.34 -3.57 4.46
N HIS A 170 15.31 -3.89 3.68
CA HIS A 170 15.02 -5.23 3.20
C HIS A 170 14.92 -5.22 1.66
N TYR A 171 15.29 -6.32 1.03
CA TYR A 171 15.39 -6.45 -0.42
C TYR A 171 14.88 -7.80 -0.90
N CYS A 172 14.09 -7.79 -1.97
CA CYS A 172 13.59 -9.03 -2.58
C CYS A 172 14.66 -9.76 -3.40
N SER A 173 15.77 -9.12 -3.75
CA SER A 173 16.87 -9.69 -4.53
C SER A 173 18.17 -8.89 -4.33
N GLU A 174 19.31 -9.50 -4.66
CA GLU A 174 20.63 -8.85 -4.58
C GLU A 174 20.71 -7.69 -5.57
N GLU A 175 20.11 -7.83 -6.75
CA GLU A 175 19.97 -6.77 -7.75
C GLU A 175 19.27 -5.53 -7.18
N CYS A 176 18.14 -5.71 -6.48
CA CYS A 176 17.46 -4.59 -5.81
C CYS A 176 18.31 -3.97 -4.71
N GLN A 177 19.13 -4.75 -4.00
CA GLN A 177 20.04 -4.22 -3.00
C GLN A 177 21.16 -3.39 -3.66
N MET A 178 21.75 -3.89 -4.74
CA MET A 178 22.80 -3.19 -5.50
C MET A 178 22.27 -1.90 -6.14
N ASP A 179 21.06 -1.92 -6.70
CA ASP A 179 20.45 -0.75 -7.34
C ASP A 179 20.13 0.37 -6.34
N ASP A 180 19.76 0.01 -5.11
CA ASP A 180 19.51 0.94 -3.99
C ASP A 180 20.82 1.39 -3.31
N TRP A 181 21.94 0.70 -3.53
CA TRP A 181 23.25 1.05 -2.98
C TRP A 181 23.93 2.19 -3.75
N LYS A 182 23.36 3.39 -3.61
CA LYS A 182 23.90 4.63 -4.19
C LYS A 182 23.97 5.73 -3.13
N PRO A 183 24.87 6.72 -3.26
CA PRO A 183 25.04 7.77 -2.25
C PRO A 183 23.76 8.56 -1.96
N GLN A 184 22.93 8.78 -2.98
CA GLN A 184 21.63 9.44 -2.85
C GLN A 184 20.51 8.56 -2.26
N TYR A 185 20.74 7.26 -2.13
CA TYR A 185 19.78 6.26 -1.61
C TYR A 185 20.36 5.57 -0.38
N HIS A 186 20.45 4.24 -0.36
CA HIS A 186 20.77 3.49 0.86
C HIS A 186 22.19 3.74 1.38
N GLU A 187 23.19 3.89 0.51
CA GLU A 187 24.58 4.08 0.93
C GLU A 187 24.72 5.30 1.85
N GLY A 188 24.09 6.43 1.48
CA GLY A 188 24.14 7.67 2.26
C GLY A 188 23.32 7.68 3.56
N GLU A 189 22.52 6.65 3.81
CA GLU A 189 21.71 6.49 5.03
C GLU A 189 22.05 5.25 5.86
N CYS A 190 22.84 4.29 5.34
CA CYS A 190 23.11 3.02 6.00
C CYS A 190 23.78 3.22 7.37
N GLU A 191 24.77 4.12 7.44
CA GLU A 191 25.44 4.46 8.69
C GLU A 191 24.48 5.08 9.71
N LEU A 192 23.65 6.04 9.28
CA LEU A 192 22.64 6.67 10.14
C LEU A 192 21.66 5.63 10.71
N LEU A 193 21.15 4.74 9.87
CA LEU A 193 20.24 3.68 10.28
C LEU A 193 20.91 2.72 11.26
N SER A 194 22.17 2.34 11.02
CA SER A 194 22.94 1.49 11.94
C SER A 194 23.18 2.15 13.30
N ALA A 195 23.31 3.48 13.33
CA ALA A 195 23.44 4.28 14.54
C ALA A 195 22.09 4.61 15.22
N GLY A 196 20.97 4.06 14.74
CA GLY A 196 19.64 4.33 15.29
C GLY A 196 19.06 5.70 14.94
N LYS A 197 19.68 6.45 14.03
CA LYS A 197 19.26 7.79 13.60
C LYS A 197 18.24 7.72 12.45
N ALA A 198 17.17 6.96 12.68
CA ALA A 198 16.15 6.72 11.66
C ALA A 198 15.51 8.02 11.16
N TYR A 199 15.19 8.96 12.05
CA TYR A 199 14.63 10.24 11.64
C TYR A 199 15.52 11.02 10.66
N GLU A 200 16.84 11.09 10.92
CA GLU A 200 17.78 11.79 10.03
C GLU A 200 17.85 11.10 8.66
N ALA A 201 17.89 9.77 8.62
CA ALA A 201 17.89 8.98 7.39
C ALA A 201 16.63 9.25 6.55
N GLU A 202 15.45 9.10 7.17
CA GLU A 202 14.17 9.25 6.46
C GLU A 202 13.90 10.71 6.07
N SER A 203 14.37 11.68 6.86
CA SER A 203 14.29 13.12 6.53
C SER A 203 15.13 13.48 5.31
N ARG A 204 16.29 12.84 5.12
CA ARG A 204 17.15 13.06 3.95
C ARG A 204 16.47 12.59 2.66
N ARG A 205 15.89 11.39 2.66
CA ARG A 205 15.20 10.83 1.48
C ARG A 205 13.80 11.41 1.27
N LYS A 206 13.22 12.03 2.32
CA LYS A 206 11.85 12.58 2.33
C LYS A 206 10.77 11.54 2.03
N LEU A 207 11.01 10.29 2.39
CA LEU A 207 10.15 9.14 2.05
C LEU A 207 8.94 8.95 2.96
N HIS A 208 8.65 9.91 3.82
CA HIS A 208 7.41 9.89 4.55
C HIS A 208 6.24 10.25 3.66
N ASN A 209 5.09 9.64 3.91
CA ASN A 209 3.89 9.94 3.16
C ASN A 209 2.66 10.11 4.07
N ASN A 210 2.56 11.27 4.73
CA ASN A 210 1.31 11.67 5.39
C ASN A 210 0.17 11.88 4.36
N GLY A 211 0.53 12.11 3.10
CA GLY A 211 -0.39 12.18 1.97
C GLY A 211 -0.72 10.83 1.35
N TRP A 212 -0.31 9.70 1.95
CA TRP A 212 -0.45 8.39 1.29
C TRP A 212 -1.91 8.10 0.97
N TYR A 213 -2.82 8.46 1.88
CA TYR A 213 -4.25 8.33 1.65
C TYR A 213 -4.70 9.16 0.44
N TRP A 214 -4.18 10.37 0.29
CA TRP A 214 -4.50 11.20 -0.88
C TRP A 214 -3.94 10.63 -2.19
N ASP A 215 -2.79 9.95 -2.16
CA ASP A 215 -2.20 9.40 -3.38
C ASP A 215 -2.82 8.04 -3.75
N TYR A 216 -3.09 7.19 -2.77
CA TYR A 216 -3.40 5.76 -2.95
C TYR A 216 -4.79 5.32 -2.48
N ALA A 217 -5.59 6.16 -1.81
CA ALA A 217 -6.99 5.83 -1.56
C ALA A 217 -7.81 5.91 -2.86
N GLU A 218 -9.09 5.56 -2.77
CA GLU A 218 -10.03 5.44 -3.90
C GLU A 218 -10.04 6.66 -4.84
N THR A 219 -9.85 7.87 -4.31
CA THR A 219 -9.82 9.13 -5.08
C THR A 219 -8.43 9.68 -5.39
N GLY A 220 -7.39 8.93 -5.05
CA GLY A 220 -6.02 9.35 -5.22
C GLY A 220 -5.49 9.20 -6.64
N ASP A 221 -4.46 10.01 -6.96
CA ASP A 221 -3.84 10.03 -8.29
C ASP A 221 -3.33 8.65 -8.68
N GLN A 222 -2.63 7.97 -7.78
CA GLN A 222 -2.05 6.66 -8.04
C GLN A 222 -3.12 5.58 -8.14
N MET A 223 -4.27 5.75 -7.50
CA MET A 223 -5.37 4.81 -7.65
C MET A 223 -6.06 5.01 -8.99
N LEU A 224 -6.49 6.23 -9.31
CA LEU A 224 -7.25 6.53 -10.52
C LEU A 224 -6.44 6.39 -11.81
N LEU A 225 -5.14 6.71 -11.79
CA LEU A 225 -4.27 6.61 -12.98
C LEU A 225 -3.76 5.20 -13.25
N ALA A 226 -3.76 4.32 -12.24
CA ALA A 226 -3.20 2.98 -12.39
C ALA A 226 -4.26 2.01 -12.90
N ASP A 227 -3.88 1.16 -13.86
CA ASP A 227 -4.70 0.01 -14.25
C ASP A 227 -4.52 -1.14 -13.24
N ASN A 228 -5.36 -1.13 -12.21
CA ASN A 228 -5.39 -2.14 -11.16
C ASN A 228 -6.51 -3.18 -11.36
N GLY A 229 -7.15 -3.20 -12.53
CA GLY A 229 -8.26 -4.12 -12.83
C GLY A 229 -7.94 -5.36 -13.63
N ILE A 230 -8.99 -5.96 -14.17
CA ILE A 230 -9.00 -7.21 -14.92
C ILE A 230 -8.04 -7.14 -16.10
N HIS A 231 -8.00 -6.02 -16.82
CA HIS A 231 -7.11 -5.87 -17.97
C HIS A 231 -5.64 -6.16 -17.63
N THR A 232 -5.12 -5.70 -16.49
CA THR A 232 -3.76 -6.05 -16.10
C THR A 232 -3.67 -7.48 -15.52
N LEU A 233 -4.72 -8.04 -14.90
CA LEU A 233 -4.71 -9.46 -14.53
C LEU A 233 -4.61 -10.35 -15.78
N GLU A 234 -5.44 -10.09 -16.80
CA GLU A 234 -5.37 -10.73 -18.11
C GLU A 234 -3.97 -10.56 -18.70
N ARG A 235 -3.42 -9.34 -18.70
CA ARG A 235 -2.05 -9.10 -19.19
C ARG A 235 -1.03 -9.96 -18.43
N ALA A 236 -1.12 -10.04 -17.11
CA ALA A 236 -0.23 -10.88 -16.32
C ALA A 236 -0.36 -12.37 -16.69
N MET A 237 -1.57 -12.87 -16.99
CA MET A 237 -1.77 -14.23 -17.54
C MET A 237 -1.13 -14.38 -18.93
N ARG A 238 -1.36 -13.42 -19.82
CA ARG A 238 -0.75 -13.40 -21.16
C ARG A 238 0.77 -13.31 -21.13
N GLU A 239 1.35 -12.68 -20.12
CA GLU A 239 2.80 -12.53 -19.98
C GLU A 239 3.42 -13.58 -19.06
N LEU A 240 2.59 -14.42 -18.40
CA LEU A 240 2.98 -15.29 -17.30
C LEU A 240 3.83 -14.55 -16.25
N ASP A 241 3.37 -13.36 -15.88
CA ASP A 241 4.01 -12.50 -14.88
C ASP A 241 3.77 -13.04 -13.47
N VAL A 242 4.53 -14.08 -13.11
CA VAL A 242 4.47 -14.72 -11.78
C VAL A 242 4.77 -13.76 -10.63
N GLU A 243 5.46 -12.65 -10.92
CA GLU A 243 5.78 -11.62 -9.95
C GLU A 243 4.54 -10.77 -9.62
N GLU A 244 3.81 -10.34 -10.64
CA GLU A 244 2.51 -9.68 -10.46
C GLU A 244 1.51 -10.60 -9.75
N PHE A 245 1.56 -11.90 -10.05
CA PHE A 245 0.69 -12.89 -9.40
C PHE A 245 1.00 -13.11 -7.93
N ALA A 246 2.26 -13.30 -7.57
CA ALA A 246 2.60 -13.59 -6.19
C ALA A 246 2.55 -12.35 -5.29
N TYR A 247 2.96 -11.20 -5.82
CA TYR A 247 3.25 -10.03 -5.02
C TYR A 247 2.30 -8.86 -5.26
N GLY A 248 1.54 -8.86 -6.36
CA GLY A 248 0.62 -7.78 -6.71
C GLY A 248 1.33 -6.44 -6.95
N ARG A 249 0.57 -5.35 -6.77
CA ARG A 249 1.05 -4.00 -7.04
C ARG A 249 2.25 -3.63 -6.15
N ARG A 250 3.25 -3.00 -6.78
CA ARG A 250 4.42 -2.43 -6.12
C ARG A 250 4.21 -0.97 -5.75
N TYR A 251 4.83 -0.54 -4.65
CA TYR A 251 4.79 0.83 -4.15
C TYR A 251 6.22 1.35 -3.96
N PRO A 252 7.01 1.53 -5.04
CA PRO A 252 8.39 1.97 -4.92
C PRO A 252 8.46 3.34 -4.24
N PRO A 253 9.54 3.62 -3.50
CA PRO A 253 9.79 4.98 -3.00
C PRO A 253 9.78 5.98 -4.15
N HIS A 254 9.26 7.18 -3.93
CA HIS A 254 9.08 8.17 -5.00
C HIS A 254 10.40 8.77 -5.52
N ASP A 255 11.50 8.58 -4.80
CA ASP A 255 12.85 8.94 -5.23
C ASP A 255 13.50 7.85 -6.09
N VAL A 256 12.95 6.63 -6.11
CA VAL A 256 13.43 5.53 -6.95
C VAL A 256 12.75 5.63 -8.32
N PRO A 257 13.53 5.70 -9.43
CA PRO A 257 12.96 5.67 -10.76
C PRO A 257 12.07 4.44 -10.95
N PRO A 258 10.95 4.56 -11.68
CA PRO A 258 10.14 3.40 -12.02
C PRO A 258 11.05 2.33 -12.63
N LEU A 259 10.96 1.11 -12.10
CA LEU A 259 11.67 -0.01 -12.68
C LEU A 259 11.34 -0.06 -14.18
N ARG A 260 12.37 -0.10 -15.02
CA ARG A 260 12.17 -0.46 -16.41
C ARG A 260 11.48 -1.82 -16.38
N ARG A 261 10.30 -1.92 -17.00
CA ARG A 261 9.55 -3.19 -17.09
C ARG A 261 10.56 -4.27 -17.43
N ARG A 262 10.67 -5.29 -16.57
CA ARG A 262 11.47 -6.46 -16.92
C ARG A 262 10.89 -6.97 -18.23
N ARG A 263 11.76 -7.15 -19.23
CA ARG A 263 11.36 -7.91 -20.41
C ARG A 263 10.84 -9.26 -19.90
N ALA A 264 9.73 -9.72 -20.47
CA ALA A 264 9.27 -11.08 -20.29
C ALA A 264 10.47 -12.02 -20.33
N LEU A 265 10.51 -13.00 -19.43
CA LEU A 265 11.61 -13.95 -19.33
C LEU A 265 11.95 -14.44 -20.75
N PRO A 266 13.15 -14.17 -21.27
CA PRO A 266 13.50 -14.67 -22.57
C PRO A 266 13.55 -16.20 -22.47
N PRO A 267 13.01 -16.94 -23.45
CA PRO A 267 13.25 -18.37 -23.53
C PRO A 267 14.76 -18.67 -23.44
N PRO A 268 15.16 -19.84 -22.91
CA PRO A 268 14.34 -21.03 -22.74
C PRO A 268 13.56 -21.09 -21.42
N TRP A 269 12.27 -21.42 -21.56
CA TRP A 269 11.37 -21.77 -20.48
C TRP A 269 11.75 -23.17 -19.98
N HIS A 270 12.63 -23.26 -18.99
CA HIS A 270 12.87 -24.53 -18.33
C HIS A 270 11.86 -24.66 -17.19
N ALA A 271 10.92 -25.61 -17.30
CA ALA A 271 10.06 -25.94 -16.18
C ALA A 271 10.94 -26.32 -14.98
N ASP A 272 10.60 -25.78 -13.82
CA ASP A 272 11.19 -26.30 -12.60
C ASP A 272 10.66 -27.72 -12.33
N LYS A 273 11.13 -28.37 -11.27
CA LYS A 273 10.68 -29.73 -10.93
C LYS A 273 9.19 -29.80 -10.55
N SER A 274 8.55 -28.67 -10.28
CA SER A 274 7.13 -28.59 -9.89
C SER A 274 6.19 -28.46 -11.09
N GLY A 275 6.71 -28.17 -12.28
CA GLY A 275 5.91 -27.93 -13.48
C GLY A 275 5.44 -26.50 -13.65
N TYR A 276 5.72 -25.62 -12.69
CA TYR A 276 5.36 -24.20 -12.72
C TYR A 276 6.42 -23.34 -13.44
N PRO A 277 6.07 -22.10 -13.84
CA PRO A 277 7.06 -21.17 -14.37
C PRO A 277 8.18 -20.90 -13.35
N PRO A 278 9.43 -20.68 -13.81
CA PRO A 278 10.54 -20.33 -12.92
C PRO A 278 10.23 -19.13 -12.01
N GLY A 279 10.44 -19.31 -10.70
CA GLY A 279 10.19 -18.27 -9.70
C GLY A 279 8.72 -18.11 -9.30
N PHE A 280 7.85 -19.03 -9.71
CA PHE A 280 6.48 -19.09 -9.25
C PHE A 280 6.41 -19.20 -7.72
N VAL A 281 5.53 -18.39 -7.14
CA VAL A 281 5.19 -18.40 -5.73
C VAL A 281 3.66 -18.52 -5.67
N PRO A 282 3.11 -19.47 -4.89
CA PRO A 282 1.67 -19.67 -4.80
C PRO A 282 0.93 -18.38 -4.47
N THR A 283 -0.18 -18.15 -5.16
CA THR A 283 -0.97 -16.92 -4.98
C THR A 283 -1.83 -16.96 -3.71
N GLY A 284 -2.05 -18.16 -3.18
CA GLY A 284 -3.01 -18.44 -2.10
C GLY A 284 -4.41 -18.79 -2.62
N ASP A 285 -4.57 -18.81 -3.94
CA ASP A 285 -5.77 -19.23 -4.67
C ASP A 285 -5.40 -20.45 -5.53
N ALA A 286 -5.97 -21.60 -5.17
CA ALA A 286 -5.58 -22.88 -5.78
C ALA A 286 -6.05 -22.99 -7.24
N ASP A 287 -7.20 -22.40 -7.56
CA ASP A 287 -7.76 -22.45 -8.91
C ASP A 287 -6.94 -21.58 -9.84
N LEU A 288 -6.59 -20.38 -9.39
CA LEU A 288 -5.69 -19.50 -10.12
C LEU A 288 -4.28 -20.06 -10.28
N ASP A 289 -3.76 -20.73 -9.25
CA ASP A 289 -2.46 -21.41 -9.34
C ASP A 289 -2.54 -22.56 -10.38
N ALA A 290 -3.66 -23.28 -10.47
CA ALA A 290 -3.88 -24.31 -11.48
C ALA A 290 -3.97 -23.72 -12.90
N ASP A 291 -4.69 -22.62 -13.08
CA ASP A 291 -4.79 -21.91 -14.36
C ASP A 291 -3.43 -21.43 -14.86
N ILE A 292 -2.61 -20.85 -13.97
CA ILE A 292 -1.25 -20.41 -14.30
C ILE A 292 -0.39 -21.59 -14.74
N HIS A 293 -0.52 -22.74 -14.07
CA HIS A 293 0.22 -23.95 -14.40
C HIS A 293 -0.21 -24.53 -15.76
N GLU A 294 -1.51 -24.60 -16.03
CA GLU A 294 -2.04 -25.08 -17.31
C GLU A 294 -1.61 -24.19 -18.47
N GLU A 295 -1.74 -22.88 -18.31
CA GLU A 295 -1.32 -21.88 -19.29
C GLU A 295 0.19 -22.00 -19.61
N TYR A 296 1.01 -22.16 -18.58
CA TYR A 296 2.45 -22.41 -18.75
C TYR A 296 2.74 -23.72 -19.50
N CYS A 297 2.08 -24.81 -19.12
CA CYS A 297 2.22 -26.11 -19.79
C CYS A 297 1.82 -26.05 -21.27
N THR A 298 0.77 -25.30 -21.59
CA THR A 298 0.30 -25.09 -22.96
C THR A 298 1.38 -24.37 -23.80
N ARG A 299 1.97 -23.28 -23.30
CA ARG A 299 3.06 -22.59 -24.00
C ARG A 299 4.33 -23.42 -24.13
N MET A 300 4.63 -24.26 -23.15
CA MET A 300 5.74 -25.20 -23.23
C MET A 300 5.55 -26.22 -24.36
N ARG A 301 4.30 -26.65 -24.61
CA ARG A 301 3.98 -27.64 -25.65
C ARG A 301 3.87 -27.03 -27.04
N PHE A 302 3.24 -25.86 -27.16
CA PHE A 302 2.86 -25.29 -28.45
C PHE A 302 3.67 -24.04 -28.85
N GLY A 303 4.61 -23.60 -27.99
CA GLY A 303 5.46 -22.44 -28.20
C GLY A 303 4.92 -21.16 -27.56
N PRO A 304 5.74 -20.08 -27.52
CA PRO A 304 5.39 -18.84 -26.82
C PRO A 304 4.24 -18.06 -27.48
N ASN A 305 3.94 -18.37 -28.75
CA ASN A 305 2.85 -17.76 -29.51
C ASN A 305 1.62 -18.67 -29.60
N ALA A 306 1.56 -19.74 -28.78
CA ALA A 306 0.36 -20.55 -28.67
C ALA A 306 -0.84 -19.64 -28.40
N GLU A 307 -1.89 -19.82 -29.19
CA GLU A 307 -3.12 -19.05 -29.00
C GLU A 307 -3.65 -19.34 -27.60
N LEU A 308 -3.83 -18.28 -26.83
CA LEU A 308 -4.24 -18.38 -25.43
C LEU A 308 -5.65 -18.93 -25.35
N THR A 309 -5.94 -19.76 -24.36
CA THR A 309 -7.31 -20.13 -23.98
C THR A 309 -8.11 -18.89 -23.59
N LEU A 310 -7.43 -17.91 -23.00
CA LEU A 310 -7.95 -16.56 -22.81
C LEU A 310 -8.07 -15.91 -24.19
N GLY A 311 -9.30 -15.76 -24.68
CA GLY A 311 -9.60 -15.07 -25.94
C GLY A 311 -8.99 -13.66 -26.06
N PRO A 312 -9.39 -12.88 -27.09
CA PRO A 312 -8.85 -11.53 -27.27
C PRO A 312 -9.03 -10.69 -25.99
N PRO A 313 -8.13 -9.74 -25.69
CA PRO A 313 -8.23 -8.86 -24.52
C PRO A 313 -9.65 -8.31 -24.40
N ALA A 314 -10.38 -8.78 -23.38
CA ALA A 314 -11.81 -8.55 -23.30
C ALA A 314 -12.11 -7.13 -22.80
N THR A 315 -11.15 -6.48 -22.16
CA THR A 315 -11.37 -5.23 -21.44
C THR A 315 -10.32 -4.16 -21.77
N ALA A 316 -10.78 -2.92 -21.93
CA ALA A 316 -9.89 -1.77 -21.98
C ALA A 316 -9.26 -1.54 -20.59
N PRO A 317 -8.07 -0.91 -20.51
CA PRO A 317 -7.49 -0.51 -19.22
C PRO A 317 -8.48 0.32 -18.41
N ASP A 318 -8.62 0.01 -17.12
CA ASP A 318 -9.54 0.72 -16.23
C ASP A 318 -8.90 1.95 -15.55
N CYS A 319 -7.86 2.51 -16.18
CA CYS A 319 -7.23 3.74 -15.73
C CYS A 319 -7.99 4.96 -16.24
N VAL A 320 -8.12 5.98 -15.40
CA VAL A 320 -8.56 7.32 -15.82
C VAL A 320 -7.42 7.97 -16.62
N PRO A 321 -7.69 8.45 -17.85
CA PRO A 321 -6.69 9.21 -18.61
C PRO A 321 -6.20 10.44 -17.84
N LEU A 322 -4.90 10.75 -17.95
CA LEU A 322 -4.28 11.82 -17.18
C LEU A 322 -4.92 13.21 -17.43
N ASP A 323 -5.39 13.45 -18.66
CA ASP A 323 -6.09 14.66 -19.07
C ASP A 323 -7.54 14.72 -18.54
N ALA A 324 -8.16 13.56 -18.32
CA ALA A 324 -9.48 13.45 -17.70
C ALA A 324 -9.43 13.57 -16.16
N LEU A 325 -8.27 13.32 -15.53
CA LEU A 325 -8.13 13.41 -14.08
C LEU A 325 -8.21 14.87 -13.59
N PRO A 326 -9.20 15.23 -12.74
CA PRO A 326 -9.31 16.57 -12.19
C PRO A 326 -8.05 16.93 -11.39
N LYS A 327 -7.33 17.98 -11.81
CA LYS A 327 -6.14 18.45 -11.09
C LYS A 327 -6.52 18.90 -9.70
N TYR A 328 -5.76 18.51 -8.69
CA TYR A 328 -5.96 18.97 -7.32
C TYR A 328 -5.09 20.19 -7.04
N PRO A 329 -5.65 21.41 -6.90
CA PRO A 329 -4.88 22.63 -6.77
C PRO A 329 -3.95 22.62 -5.53
N ARG A 330 -2.70 23.03 -5.73
CA ARG A 330 -1.75 23.25 -4.63
C ARG A 330 -2.18 24.44 -3.77
N LEU A 331 -1.93 24.35 -2.48
CA LEU A 331 -2.15 25.47 -1.57
C LEU A 331 -1.26 26.67 -1.96
N PRO A 332 -1.75 27.91 -1.78
CA PRO A 332 -0.99 29.09 -2.13
C PRO A 332 0.23 29.24 -1.21
N LYS A 333 1.38 29.59 -1.78
CA LYS A 333 2.56 30.06 -1.02
C LYS A 333 2.45 31.57 -0.81
N PHE A 334 2.63 32.02 0.43
CA PHE A 334 2.63 33.43 0.78
C PHE A 334 4.01 33.87 1.28
N PRO A 335 4.62 34.93 0.72
CA PRO A 335 5.88 35.45 1.23
C PRO A 335 5.79 35.80 2.72
N GLY A 336 6.82 35.46 3.49
CA GLY A 336 6.88 35.73 4.94
C GLY A 336 6.07 34.76 5.81
N VAL A 337 5.36 33.79 5.22
CA VAL A 337 4.64 32.75 5.97
C VAL A 337 5.48 31.48 6.00
N ASN A 338 6.03 31.15 7.17
CA ASN A 338 6.76 29.90 7.42
C ASN A 338 5.79 28.73 7.67
N PHE A 339 4.91 28.47 6.71
CA PHE A 339 4.01 27.33 6.75
C PHE A 339 4.74 26.08 6.22
N VAL A 340 4.84 25.05 7.05
CA VAL A 340 5.41 23.75 6.68
C VAL A 340 4.25 22.77 6.47
N PRO A 341 3.99 22.33 5.22
CA PRO A 341 2.94 21.35 4.98
C PRO A 341 3.29 20.02 5.67
N THR A 342 2.28 19.41 6.25
CA THR A 342 2.33 18.06 6.82
C THR A 342 2.32 17.01 5.72
N GLY A 343 1.76 17.32 4.54
CA GLY A 343 1.56 16.34 3.47
C GLY A 343 0.16 15.74 3.47
N ASP A 344 -0.61 15.88 4.55
CA ASP A 344 -2.06 15.64 4.53
C ASP A 344 -2.75 16.88 3.94
N PRO A 345 -3.36 16.80 2.73
CA PRO A 345 -3.86 17.99 2.07
C PRO A 345 -4.99 18.69 2.82
N PHE A 346 -5.86 17.95 3.51
CA PHE A 346 -7.00 18.52 4.22
C PHE A 346 -6.55 19.21 5.51
N LEU A 347 -5.64 18.57 6.24
CA LEU A 347 -5.03 19.16 7.42
C LEU A 347 -4.20 20.40 7.08
N ASP A 348 -3.44 20.36 5.97
CA ASP A 348 -2.65 21.49 5.49
C ASP A 348 -3.55 22.68 5.10
N GLU A 349 -4.69 22.40 4.48
CA GLU A 349 -5.68 23.40 4.12
C GLU A 349 -6.29 24.06 5.36
N ALA A 350 -6.71 23.26 6.34
CA ALA A 350 -7.28 23.74 7.60
C ALA A 350 -6.26 24.58 8.39
N SER A 351 -5.02 24.09 8.48
CA SER A 351 -3.92 24.77 9.18
C SER A 351 -3.56 26.11 8.54
N LEU A 352 -3.49 26.16 7.21
CA LEU A 352 -3.23 27.41 6.48
C LEU A 352 -4.41 28.38 6.62
N SER A 353 -5.65 27.88 6.60
CA SER A 353 -6.86 28.69 6.81
C SER A 353 -6.83 29.37 8.17
N ASP A 354 -6.62 28.60 9.24
CA ASP A 354 -6.53 29.12 10.61
C ASP A 354 -5.42 30.18 10.75
N TYR A 355 -4.22 29.89 10.23
CA TYR A 355 -3.12 30.85 10.23
C TYR A 355 -3.49 32.18 9.56
N LEU A 356 -4.15 32.14 8.39
CA LEU A 356 -4.54 33.35 7.65
C LEU A 356 -5.75 34.06 8.27
N MET A 357 -6.58 33.36 9.05
CA MET A 357 -7.62 34.00 9.86
C MET A 357 -7.01 34.86 10.95
N LYS A 358 -5.98 34.37 11.64
CA LYS A 358 -5.28 35.07 12.72
C LYS A 358 -4.32 36.16 12.21
N ASN A 359 -3.58 35.89 11.14
CA ASN A 359 -2.42 36.71 10.72
C ASN A 359 -2.51 37.23 9.28
N GLY A 360 -3.44 36.72 8.48
CA GLY A 360 -3.47 36.99 7.05
C GLY A 360 -4.09 38.34 6.68
N THR A 361 -3.78 38.82 5.48
CA THR A 361 -4.52 39.91 4.85
C THR A 361 -5.84 39.41 4.25
N PHE A 362 -6.78 40.34 4.02
CA PHE A 362 -8.03 40.03 3.31
C PHE A 362 -7.78 39.33 1.96
N TRP A 363 -6.78 39.79 1.20
CA TRP A 363 -6.44 39.23 -0.11
C TRP A 363 -5.87 37.81 -0.02
N GLN A 364 -5.06 37.51 1.00
CA GLN A 364 -4.55 36.16 1.24
C GLN A 364 -5.68 35.19 1.55
N ARG A 365 -6.60 35.56 2.45
CA ARG A 365 -7.80 34.77 2.77
C ARG A 365 -8.69 34.56 1.56
N LYS A 366 -9.01 35.63 0.82
CA LYS A 366 -9.82 35.55 -0.42
C LYS A 366 -9.19 34.62 -1.46
N ARG A 367 -7.85 34.65 -1.61
CA ARG A 367 -7.11 33.75 -2.49
C ARG A 367 -7.19 32.30 -2.02
N LEU A 368 -7.05 32.04 -0.72
CA LEU A 368 -7.20 30.69 -0.17
C LEU A 368 -8.60 30.14 -0.45
N VAL A 369 -9.67 30.90 -0.15
CA VAL A 369 -11.06 30.48 -0.41
C VAL A 369 -11.28 30.06 -1.87
N LYS A 370 -10.72 30.81 -2.83
CA LYS A 370 -10.80 30.44 -4.25
C LYS A 370 -10.14 29.08 -4.54
N ILE A 371 -8.99 28.81 -3.93
CA ILE A 371 -8.25 27.55 -4.10
C ILE A 371 -8.98 26.38 -3.41
N VAL A 372 -9.49 26.59 -2.20
CA VAL A 372 -10.30 25.61 -1.46
C VAL A 372 -11.54 25.21 -2.27
N ASN A 373 -12.28 26.18 -2.80
CA ASN A 373 -13.45 25.89 -3.64
C ASN A 373 -13.08 25.08 -4.90
N ALA A 374 -11.91 25.34 -5.49
CA ALA A 374 -11.42 24.55 -6.62
C ALA A 374 -10.99 23.13 -6.21
N ARG A 375 -10.41 22.96 -5.02
CA ARG A 375 -10.05 21.66 -4.44
C ARG A 375 -11.29 20.81 -4.14
N VAL A 376 -12.33 21.40 -3.55
CA VAL A 376 -13.62 20.72 -3.32
C VAL A 376 -14.22 20.22 -4.64
N LYS A 377 -14.27 21.06 -5.67
CA LYS A 377 -14.76 20.64 -7.00
C LYS A 377 -13.94 19.49 -7.60
N SER A 378 -12.62 19.56 -7.45
CA SER A 378 -11.69 18.51 -7.92
C SER A 378 -11.92 17.20 -7.18
N TYR A 379 -12.05 17.26 -5.84
CA TYR A 379 -12.33 16.10 -5.00
C TYR A 379 -13.66 15.44 -5.37
N LEU A 380 -14.75 16.19 -5.47
CA LEU A 380 -16.06 15.65 -5.86
C LEU A 380 -16.05 15.03 -7.27
N ALA A 381 -15.29 15.62 -8.20
CA ALA A 381 -15.14 15.03 -9.52
C ALA A 381 -14.34 13.71 -9.48
N ARG A 382 -13.33 13.60 -8.62
CA ARG A 382 -12.58 12.35 -8.40
C ARG A 382 -13.42 11.27 -7.71
N GLU A 383 -14.25 11.64 -6.73
CA GLU A 383 -15.21 10.72 -6.10
C GLU A 383 -16.15 10.11 -7.15
N ARG A 384 -16.65 10.90 -8.10
CA ARG A 384 -17.46 10.38 -9.22
C ARG A 384 -16.68 9.39 -10.09
N LEU A 385 -15.44 9.73 -10.46
CA LEU A 385 -14.59 8.81 -11.25
C LEU A 385 -14.30 7.51 -10.51
N ALA A 386 -14.06 7.57 -9.20
CA ALA A 386 -13.87 6.40 -8.36
C ALA A 386 -15.14 5.54 -8.29
N ALA A 387 -16.32 6.16 -8.16
CA ALA A 387 -17.60 5.48 -8.16
C ALA A 387 -17.93 4.81 -9.51
N GLU A 388 -17.73 5.53 -10.62
CA GLU A 388 -17.90 4.98 -11.98
C GLU A 388 -16.98 3.77 -12.22
N ARG A 389 -15.74 3.87 -11.73
CA ARG A 389 -14.79 2.77 -11.78
C ARG A 389 -15.30 1.58 -10.99
N LYS A 390 -15.71 1.78 -9.74
CA LYS A 390 -16.28 0.72 -8.90
C LYS A 390 -17.50 0.07 -9.55
N GLU A 391 -18.40 0.85 -10.14
CA GLU A 391 -19.57 0.32 -10.86
C GLU A 391 -19.16 -0.57 -12.05
N ARG A 392 -18.12 -0.19 -12.81
CA ARG A 392 -17.58 -1.07 -13.86
C ARG A 392 -17.07 -2.38 -13.30
N TRP A 393 -16.41 -2.36 -12.14
CA TRP A 393 -15.95 -3.56 -11.47
C TRP A 393 -17.11 -4.45 -11.02
N ASP A 394 -18.07 -3.88 -10.30
CA ASP A 394 -19.22 -4.59 -9.78
C ASP A 394 -20.00 -5.25 -10.93
N LYS A 395 -20.07 -4.62 -12.11
CA LYS A 395 -20.66 -5.23 -13.32
C LYS A 395 -19.87 -6.41 -13.86
N VAL A 396 -18.54 -6.31 -13.91
CA VAL A 396 -17.74 -7.43 -14.45
C VAL A 396 -17.73 -8.60 -13.47
N PHE A 397 -17.57 -8.36 -12.17
CA PHE A 397 -17.53 -9.43 -11.17
C PHE A 397 -18.90 -9.98 -10.81
N GLY A 398 -19.92 -9.12 -10.71
CA GLY A 398 -21.30 -9.59 -10.49
C GLY A 398 -21.82 -10.45 -11.66
N ALA A 399 -21.34 -10.22 -12.87
CA ALA A 399 -21.64 -11.10 -14.00
C ALA A 399 -20.93 -12.46 -13.90
N VAL A 400 -19.71 -12.50 -13.37
CA VAL A 400 -18.95 -13.76 -13.16
C VAL A 400 -19.64 -14.62 -12.09
N GLU A 401 -19.97 -14.03 -10.93
CA GLU A 401 -20.64 -14.74 -9.84
C GLU A 401 -22.02 -15.30 -10.25
N ALA A 402 -22.77 -14.56 -11.07
CA ALA A 402 -24.06 -15.03 -11.58
C ALA A 402 -23.91 -16.25 -12.52
N VAL A 403 -22.90 -16.26 -13.39
CA VAL A 403 -22.64 -17.37 -14.33
C VAL A 403 -22.21 -18.63 -13.59
N GLU A 404 -21.38 -18.49 -12.55
CA GLU A 404 -20.97 -19.62 -11.71
C GLU A 404 -22.16 -20.23 -10.96
N SER A 405 -23.06 -19.39 -10.42
CA SER A 405 -24.25 -19.86 -9.70
C SER A 405 -25.27 -20.61 -10.56
N ASP A 406 -25.34 -20.31 -11.87
CA ASP A 406 -26.21 -21.02 -12.83
C ASP A 406 -25.57 -22.32 -13.36
N SER A 407 -24.26 -22.51 -13.17
CA SER A 407 -23.52 -23.68 -13.66
C SER A 407 -23.56 -24.89 -12.72
N ASP A 408 -24.07 -24.72 -11.49
CA ASP A 408 -24.42 -25.80 -10.53
C ASP A 408 -25.68 -26.56 -10.97
N VAL A 409 -25.75 -26.94 -12.24
CA VAL A 409 -26.75 -27.86 -12.77
C VAL A 409 -26.50 -29.24 -12.16
N ALA A 410 -27.52 -29.75 -11.46
CA ALA A 410 -27.53 -30.99 -10.68
C ALA A 410 -26.71 -32.14 -11.31
N PRO A 411 -26.02 -32.95 -10.48
CA PRO A 411 -25.29 -34.11 -10.96
C PRO A 411 -26.25 -34.98 -11.78
N ARG A 412 -25.87 -35.28 -13.03
CA ARG A 412 -26.62 -36.21 -13.86
C ARG A 412 -26.49 -37.60 -13.24
N ASP A 413 -27.63 -38.13 -12.78
CA ASP A 413 -27.81 -39.52 -12.32
C ASP A 413 -27.52 -40.54 -13.43
#